data_AF-A0A972KBA8-F1
#
_entry.id   AF-A0A972KBA8-F1
#
_cell.length_a   1.000
_cell.length_b   1.000
_cell.length_c   1.000
_cell.angle_alpha   90.00
_cell.angle_beta   90.00
_cell.angle_gamma   90.00
#
_symmetry.space_group_name_H-M   'P 1'
#
loop_
_entity.id
_entity.type
_entity.pdbx_description
1 polymer ?
#
loop_
_entity_poly.entity_id
_entity_poly.type
_entity_poly.pdbx_seq_one_letter_code
_entity_poly.pdbx_strand_id
1 'polypeptide(L)'
;MASKKLTITLPVEQLDRIRTIVDAGQARSISGFVQHAVGVSLDDVAGWGAMLAEALDETGGELSAEETAWADDVLQNDRKSESAA
;
A
#
# COMPACT_ATOMS: atom_id res chain seq x y z
N MET A 1 19.26 0.51 -18.67
CA MET A 1 18.97 0.14 -17.26
C MET A 1 19.54 -1.24 -16.98
N ALA A 2 20.16 -1.44 -15.82
CA ALA A 2 20.66 -2.75 -15.42
C ALA A 2 19.49 -3.60 -14.91
N SER A 3 19.22 -4.74 -15.54
CA SER A 3 18.24 -5.72 -15.07
C SER A 3 18.95 -6.88 -14.36
N LYS A 4 18.38 -7.37 -13.26
CA LYS A 4 18.80 -8.62 -12.61
C LYS A 4 17.72 -9.68 -12.77
N LYS A 5 18.13 -10.95 -12.91
CA LYS A 5 17.18 -12.06 -12.93
C LYS A 5 16.64 -12.31 -11.51
N LEU A 6 15.36 -12.58 -11.43
CA LEU A 6 14.65 -12.93 -10.21
C LEU A 6 13.95 -14.28 -10.44
N THR A 7 14.13 -15.21 -9.50
CA THR A 7 13.35 -16.45 -9.44
C THR A 7 12.27 -16.26 -8.39
N ILE A 8 11.02 -16.52 -8.74
CA ILE A 8 9.85 -16.42 -7.84
C ILE A 8 9.04 -17.70 -7.90
N THR A 9 8.34 -17.98 -6.81
CA THR A 9 7.32 -19.03 -6.74
C THR A 9 5.96 -18.37 -6.78
N LEU A 10 5.09 -18.81 -7.69
CA LEU A 10 3.70 -18.39 -7.78
C LEU A 10 2.80 -19.62 -7.71
N PRO A 11 1.56 -19.47 -7.21
CA PRO A 11 0.57 -20.53 -7.32
C PRO A 11 0.32 -20.95 -8.77
N VAL A 12 0.08 -22.24 -8.99
CA VAL A 12 -0.03 -22.84 -10.34
C VAL A 12 -1.18 -22.20 -11.12
N GLU A 13 -2.30 -21.96 -10.46
CA GLU A 13 -3.48 -21.33 -11.04
C GLU A 13 -3.20 -19.91 -11.54
N GLN A 14 -2.27 -19.19 -10.93
CA GLN A 14 -1.85 -17.87 -11.41
C GLN A 14 -1.01 -18.00 -12.67
N LEU A 15 -0.09 -18.95 -12.71
CA LEU A 15 0.73 -19.21 -13.91
C LEU A 15 -0.15 -19.60 -15.11
N ASP A 16 -1.17 -20.42 -14.89
CA ASP A 16 -2.09 -20.84 -15.96
C ASP A 16 -2.94 -19.68 -16.49
N ARG A 17 -3.37 -18.77 -15.61
CA ARG A 17 -4.02 -17.52 -16.05
C ARG A 17 -3.08 -16.62 -16.84
N ILE A 18 -1.83 -16.47 -16.42
CA ILE A 18 -0.84 -15.67 -17.14
C ILE A 18 -0.58 -16.25 -18.54
N ARG A 19 -0.48 -17.59 -18.65
CA ARG A 19 -0.36 -18.26 -19.95
C ARG A 19 -1.54 -17.93 -20.87
N THR A 20 -2.76 -18.03 -20.37
CA THR A 20 -3.98 -17.69 -21.13
C THR A 20 -3.93 -16.26 -21.68
N ILE A 21 -3.46 -15.30 -20.89
CA ILE A 21 -3.33 -13.88 -21.30
C ILE A 21 -2.26 -13.71 -22.39
N VAL A 22 -1.14 -14.42 -22.27
CA VAL A 22 -0.06 -14.40 -23.26
C VAL A 22 -0.52 -15.05 -24.57
N ASP A 23 -1.21 -16.19 -24.49
CA ASP A 23 -1.74 -16.91 -25.65
C ASP A 23 -2.82 -16.09 -26.38
N ALA A 24 -3.59 -15.28 -25.63
CA ALA A 24 -4.52 -14.31 -26.18
C ALA A 24 -3.83 -13.07 -26.81
N GLY A 25 -2.49 -12.98 -26.77
CA GLY A 25 -1.72 -11.88 -27.33
C GLY A 25 -1.78 -10.57 -26.51
N GLN A 26 -2.38 -10.61 -25.33
CA GLN A 26 -2.54 -9.43 -24.46
C GLN A 26 -1.25 -9.08 -23.70
N ALA A 27 -0.30 -10.02 -23.63
CA ALA A 27 1.05 -9.78 -23.12
C ALA A 27 2.09 -10.46 -24.03
N ARG A 28 3.23 -9.80 -24.22
CA ARG A 28 4.30 -10.30 -25.12
C ARG A 28 5.00 -11.57 -24.63
N SER A 29 4.99 -11.82 -23.31
CA SER A 29 5.55 -13.00 -22.67
C SER A 29 5.14 -13.06 -21.20
N ILE A 30 5.33 -14.21 -20.55
CA ILE A 30 5.13 -14.38 -19.11
C ILE A 30 6.00 -13.38 -18.33
N SER A 31 7.29 -13.27 -18.67
CA SER A 31 8.19 -12.32 -18.01
C SER A 31 7.76 -10.86 -18.23
N GLY A 32 7.25 -10.53 -19.43
CA GLY A 32 6.71 -9.20 -19.71
C GLY A 32 5.46 -8.89 -18.89
N PHE A 33 4.56 -9.86 -18.73
CA PHE A 33 3.40 -9.74 -17.85
C PHE A 33 3.83 -9.47 -16.40
N VAL A 34 4.75 -10.28 -15.86
CA VAL A 34 5.23 -10.15 -14.47
C VAL A 34 5.95 -8.82 -14.27
N GLN A 35 6.78 -8.37 -15.21
CA GLN A 35 7.44 -7.07 -15.14
C GLN A 35 6.43 -5.91 -15.11
N HIS A 36 5.39 -5.98 -15.93
CA HIS A 36 4.33 -4.98 -15.93
C HIS A 36 3.58 -4.95 -14.59
N ALA A 37 3.18 -6.12 -14.07
CA ALA A 37 2.51 -6.22 -12.78
C ALA A 37 3.36 -5.66 -11.64
N VAL A 38 4.66 -5.97 -11.60
CA VAL A 38 5.60 -5.39 -10.62
C VAL A 38 5.68 -3.88 -10.74
N GLY A 39 5.74 -3.35 -11.97
CA GLY A 39 5.72 -1.89 -12.20
C GLY A 39 4.45 -1.24 -11.65
N VAL A 40 3.28 -1.79 -11.98
CA VAL A 40 1.99 -1.30 -11.48
C VAL A 40 1.94 -1.30 -9.96
N SER A 41 2.39 -2.39 -9.31
CA SER A 41 2.40 -2.46 -7.85
C SER A 41 3.37 -1.46 -7.20
N LEU A 42 4.52 -1.19 -7.82
CA LEU A 42 5.47 -0.19 -7.32
C LEU A 42 4.89 1.22 -7.47
N ASP A 43 4.27 1.51 -8.60
CA ASP A 43 3.63 2.81 -8.87
C ASP A 43 2.45 3.05 -7.92
N ASP A 44 1.64 2.02 -7.64
CA ASP A 44 0.51 2.09 -6.71
C ASP A 44 0.98 2.37 -5.27
N VAL A 45 2.01 1.66 -4.79
CA VAL A 45 2.60 1.92 -3.46
C VAL A 45 3.17 3.34 -3.37
N ALA A 46 3.83 3.82 -4.42
CA ALA A 46 4.37 5.18 -4.46
C ALA A 46 3.26 6.24 -4.53
N GLY A 47 2.19 5.99 -5.26
CA GLY A 47 1.05 6.90 -5.42
C GLY A 47 0.16 6.97 -4.18
N TRP A 48 -0.03 5.84 -3.48
CA TRP A 48 -0.92 5.77 -2.33
C TRP A 48 -0.42 6.63 -1.16
N GLY A 49 0.90 6.62 -0.90
CA GLY A 49 1.49 7.47 0.13
C GLY A 49 1.33 8.97 -0.16
N ALA A 50 1.50 9.37 -1.43
CA ALA A 50 1.30 10.76 -1.85
C ALA A 50 -0.17 11.18 -1.73
N MET A 51 -1.09 10.33 -2.17
CA MET A 51 -2.53 10.58 -2.09
C MET A 51 -3.03 10.61 -0.65
N LEU A 52 -2.50 9.74 0.23
CA LEU A 52 -2.81 9.78 1.66
C LEU A 52 -2.28 11.05 2.31
N ALA A 53 -1.06 11.47 1.99
CA ALA A 53 -0.48 12.70 2.52
C ALA A 53 -1.31 13.94 2.12
N GLU A 54 -1.72 14.03 0.84
CA GLU A 54 -2.59 15.10 0.34
C GLU A 54 -3.96 15.09 1.04
N ALA A 55 -4.59 13.91 1.15
CA ALA A 55 -5.88 13.80 1.83
C ALA A 55 -5.81 14.16 3.32
N LEU A 56 -4.70 13.82 3.99
CA LEU A 56 -4.48 14.22 5.39
C LEU A 56 -4.30 15.73 5.50
N ASP A 57 -3.53 16.37 4.61
CA ASP A 57 -3.37 17.83 4.57
C ASP A 57 -4.71 18.55 4.38
N GLU A 58 -5.55 18.07 3.46
CA GLU A 58 -6.89 18.65 3.21
C GLU A 58 -7.87 18.47 4.38
N THR A 59 -7.72 17.41 5.18
CA THR A 59 -8.69 17.06 6.24
C THR A 59 -8.30 17.49 7.64
N GLY A 60 -7.10 18.05 7.82
CA GLY A 60 -6.67 18.61 9.10
C GLY A 60 -5.16 18.70 9.31
N GLY A 61 -4.37 18.08 8.44
CA GLY A 61 -2.91 18.08 8.51
C GLY A 61 -2.36 17.33 9.72
N GLU A 62 -1.08 17.58 10.03
CA GLU A 62 -0.48 17.06 11.26
C GLU A 62 -1.12 17.70 12.49
N LEU A 63 -1.37 16.89 13.53
CA LEU A 63 -1.88 17.36 14.80
C LEU A 63 -0.94 18.43 15.38
N SER A 64 -1.51 19.58 15.76
CA SER A 64 -0.76 20.58 16.49
C SER A 64 -0.36 20.08 17.87
N ALA A 65 0.64 20.73 18.48
CA ALA A 65 1.05 20.42 19.84
C ALA A 65 -0.09 20.63 20.85
N GLU A 66 -0.97 21.59 20.60
CA GLU A 66 -2.12 21.89 21.45
C GLU A 66 -3.21 20.81 21.33
N GLU A 67 -3.51 20.34 20.12
CA GLU A 67 -4.47 19.25 19.89
C GLU A 67 -3.94 17.92 20.42
N THR A 68 -2.64 17.67 20.29
CA THR A 68 -1.99 16.49 20.86
C THR A 68 -2.08 16.51 22.39
N ALA A 69 -1.76 17.65 23.02
CA ALA A 69 -1.85 17.80 24.47
C ALA A 69 -3.30 17.67 25.00
N TRP A 70 -4.28 18.20 24.26
CA TRP A 70 -5.69 18.01 24.58
C TRP A 70 -6.12 16.54 24.47
N ALA A 71 -5.74 15.85 23.40
CA ALA A 71 -6.06 14.44 23.20
C ALA A 71 -5.46 13.56 24.30
N ASP A 72 -4.20 13.83 24.69
CA ASP A 72 -3.54 13.15 25.79
C ASP A 72 -4.27 13.34 27.12
N ASP A 73 -4.74 14.55 27.44
CA ASP A 73 -5.48 14.81 28.68
C ASP A 73 -6.83 14.08 28.71
N VAL A 74 -7.59 14.13 27.63
CA VAL A 74 -8.90 13.45 27.52
C VAL A 74 -8.74 11.93 27.64
N LEU A 75 -7.83 11.34 26.86
CA LEU A 75 -7.62 9.89 26.82
C LEU A 75 -7.01 9.36 28.12
N GLN A 76 -6.23 10.17 28.84
CA GLN A 76 -5.70 9.78 30.16
C GLN A 76 -6.73 9.91 31.28
N ASN A 77 -7.67 10.86 31.19
CA ASN A 77 -8.74 11.02 32.18
C ASN A 77 -9.79 9.91 32.07
N ASP A 78 -10.12 9.44 30.86
CA ASP A 78 -11.03 8.30 30.69
C ASP A 78 -10.49 7.02 31.36
N ARG A 79 -9.19 6.73 31.22
CA ARG A 79 -8.55 5.58 31.89
C ARG A 79 -8.54 5.67 33.43
N LYS A 80 -8.64 6.87 34.01
CA LYS A 80 -8.75 7.03 35.48
C LYS A 80 -10.17 6.79 35.97
N SER A 81 -11.18 7.10 35.15
CA SER A 81 -12.59 6.84 35.50
C SER A 81 -12.93 5.35 35.50
N GLU A 82 -12.28 4.55 34.64
CA GLU A 82 -12.48 3.11 34.54
C GLU A 82 -11.78 2.31 35.65
N SER A 83 -10.69 2.86 36.23
CA SER A 83 -9.98 2.25 37.38
C SER A 83 -10.61 2.57 38.75
N ALA A 84 -11.61 3.45 38.79
CA ALA A 84 -12.30 3.86 40.02
C ALA A 84 -13.71 3.24 40.18
N ALA A 85 -14.11 2.36 39.25
CA ALA A 85 -15.31 1.52 39.30
C ALA A 85 -14.95 0.08 39.65
#